data_AF-A0A4U7BJK5-F1
#
_entry.id   AF-A0A4U7BJK5-F1
#
_cell.length_a   1.000
_cell.length_b   1.000
_cell.length_c   1.000
_cell.angle_alpha   90.00
_cell.angle_beta   90.00
_cell.angle_gamma   90.00
#
_symmetry.space_group_name_H-M   'P 1'
#
loop_
_entity.id
_entity.type
_entity.pdbx_description
1 polymer ?
#
loop_
_entity_poly.entity_id
_entity_poly.type
_entity_poly.pdbx_seq_one_letter_code
_entity_poly.pdbx_strand_id
1 'polypeptide(L)'
;MRKILLLFVFVIQSFAALSIEESTWDNGDTLLKFLQRNSIPMSLYYELDKEDQELASDIAYNVKYQILKDENNNIEQVLIPISDDLQIHIYKDKNNQYTLTFTPVSYQKDDRILHLTVKNSAYQDVYEESGSSTLARAMVRAFKRSVNFRNIQKGDEITLYYEQKRRMGRLWGDITIKMASVEINKNIQEVFSYNDIFYDRNGKELENFLLIKPVNYTRISSPFSTARYHPILKRYRAHLGIDYAAPTGTPVKSAGKGTIIFVGTKGGYGNVVQIKHDAGYTTLYAHLSRFAKIKSGQKVNQGQIIAYVGSTGMSTGPHLHFGVYLNNKAINPTSVVKIAKSELKGKQKKEFENTIVQYEKTVQEALETHQPNPPREEEFENYIEF
;
A
#
# COMPACT_ATOMS: atom_id res chain seq x y z
N MET A 1 68.45 18.52 -34.97
CA MET A 1 67.29 18.98 -34.18
C MET A 1 66.03 18.43 -34.82
N ARG A 2 65.42 17.39 -34.23
CA ARG A 2 64.16 16.78 -34.71
C ARG A 2 63.11 17.09 -33.64
N LYS A 3 62.11 17.92 -33.97
CA LYS A 3 60.97 18.19 -33.09
C LYS A 3 60.04 16.98 -33.13
N ILE A 4 59.86 16.30 -32.01
CA ILE A 4 58.81 15.29 -31.83
C ILE A 4 57.61 16.03 -31.24
N LEU A 5 56.56 16.17 -32.05
CA LEU A 5 55.27 16.69 -31.65
C LEU A 5 54.52 15.55 -30.95
N LEU A 6 54.46 15.56 -29.62
CA LEU A 6 53.62 14.65 -28.84
C LEU A 6 52.18 15.16 -28.90
N LEU A 7 51.39 14.54 -29.79
CA LEU A 7 49.95 14.76 -29.88
C LEU A 7 49.28 14.06 -28.69
N PHE A 8 48.90 14.83 -27.67
CA PHE A 8 48.04 14.32 -26.59
C PHE A 8 46.63 14.12 -27.17
N VAL A 9 46.30 12.87 -27.52
CA VAL A 9 44.91 12.49 -27.80
C VAL A 9 44.20 12.41 -26.45
N PHE A 10 43.50 13.49 -26.09
CA PHE A 10 42.50 13.46 -25.04
C PHE A 10 41.35 12.57 -25.53
N VAL A 11 41.33 11.30 -25.11
CA VAL A 11 40.15 10.47 -25.23
C VAL A 11 39.15 11.04 -24.23
N ILE A 12 38.28 11.92 -24.71
CA ILE A 12 37.06 12.29 -24.00
C ILE A 12 36.21 11.02 -24.02
N GLN A 13 36.25 10.24 -22.94
CA GLN A 13 35.19 9.29 -22.68
C GLN A 13 33.95 10.13 -22.37
N SER A 14 33.08 10.26 -23.37
CA SER A 14 31.72 10.72 -23.15
C SER A 14 31.07 9.72 -22.19
N PHE A 15 30.97 10.08 -20.91
CA PHE A 15 30.05 9.39 -20.03
C PHE A 15 28.67 9.67 -20.60
N ALA A 16 28.00 8.65 -21.13
CA ALA A 16 26.63 8.79 -21.59
C ALA A 16 25.79 9.29 -20.40
N ALA A 17 25.36 10.55 -20.44
CA ALA A 17 24.61 11.16 -19.37
C ALA A 17 23.21 10.53 -19.33
N LEU A 18 22.97 9.69 -18.33
CA LEU A 18 21.65 9.20 -18.01
C LEU A 18 20.93 10.24 -17.16
N SER A 19 19.66 10.50 -17.46
CA SER A 19 18.80 11.35 -16.63
C SER A 19 17.68 10.52 -16.00
N ILE A 20 17.33 10.85 -14.76
CA ILE A 20 16.18 10.26 -14.07
C ILE A 20 15.10 11.34 -13.94
N GLU A 21 13.93 11.06 -14.48
CA GLU A 21 12.74 11.88 -14.34
C GLU A 21 11.76 11.20 -13.37
N GLU A 22 11.25 11.97 -12.40
CA GLU A 22 10.14 11.54 -11.56
C GLU A 22 8.84 12.17 -12.05
N SER A 23 7.81 11.35 -12.20
CA SER A 23 6.47 11.76 -12.63
C SER A 23 5.40 11.14 -11.75
N THR A 24 4.19 11.69 -11.79
CA THR A 24 3.03 11.20 -11.03
C THR A 24 2.05 10.48 -11.94
N TRP A 25 1.49 9.37 -11.48
CA TRP A 25 0.49 8.62 -12.23
C TRP A 25 -0.88 9.30 -12.18
N ASP A 26 -1.40 9.69 -13.34
CA ASP A 26 -2.64 10.45 -13.44
C ASP A 26 -3.88 9.60 -13.14
N ASN A 27 -4.94 10.27 -12.68
CA ASN A 27 -6.22 9.62 -12.44
C ASN A 27 -6.83 9.10 -13.76
N GLY A 28 -7.18 7.81 -13.80
CA GLY A 28 -7.75 7.15 -14.99
C GLY A 28 -6.73 6.74 -16.04
N ASP A 29 -5.44 6.91 -15.75
CA ASP A 29 -4.35 6.40 -16.58
C ASP A 29 -4.15 4.88 -16.35
N THR A 30 -3.62 4.20 -17.36
CA THR A 30 -3.45 2.74 -17.36
C THR A 30 -2.10 2.38 -17.95
N LEU A 31 -1.55 1.22 -17.58
CA LEU A 31 -0.29 0.75 -18.15
C LEU A 31 -0.32 0.73 -19.68
N LEU A 32 -1.43 0.28 -20.29
CA LEU A 32 -1.58 0.29 -21.74
C LEU A 32 -1.45 1.69 -22.36
N LYS A 33 -2.13 2.69 -21.78
CA LYS A 33 -2.02 4.10 -22.21
C LYS A 33 -0.59 4.62 -22.02
N PHE A 34 0.07 4.25 -20.91
CA PHE A 34 1.47 4.59 -20.65
C PHE A 34 2.40 4.00 -21.71
N LEU A 35 2.25 2.74 -22.08
CA LEU A 35 3.07 2.10 -23.12
C LEU A 35 2.85 2.81 -24.46
N GLN A 36 1.59 3.03 -24.83
CA GLN A 36 1.21 3.67 -26.09
C GLN A 36 1.78 5.10 -26.22
N ARG A 37 1.62 5.94 -25.18
CA ARG A 37 2.08 7.35 -25.25
C ARG A 37 3.60 7.49 -25.31
N ASN A 38 4.32 6.49 -24.80
CA ASN A 38 5.78 6.48 -24.76
C ASN A 38 6.39 5.65 -25.91
N SER A 39 5.60 5.24 -26.90
CA SER A 39 6.05 4.41 -28.02
C SER A 39 6.71 3.09 -27.59
N ILE A 40 6.33 2.56 -26.42
CA ILE A 40 6.77 1.25 -25.94
C ILE A 40 5.80 0.18 -26.47
N PRO A 41 6.27 -0.98 -26.98
CA PRO A 41 5.40 -2.01 -27.52
C PRO A 41 4.31 -2.45 -26.54
N MET A 42 3.04 -2.34 -26.95
CA MET A 42 1.90 -2.80 -26.14
C MET A 42 1.85 -4.33 -26.01
N SER A 43 2.58 -5.08 -26.86
CA SER A 43 2.73 -6.53 -26.73
C SER A 43 3.23 -6.94 -25.36
N LEU A 44 4.07 -6.11 -24.72
CA LEU A 44 4.53 -6.34 -23.34
C LEU A 44 3.41 -6.49 -22.33
N TYR A 45 2.27 -5.81 -22.53
CA TYR A 45 1.11 -6.00 -21.67
C TYR A 45 0.33 -7.25 -22.04
N TYR A 46 0.12 -7.52 -23.32
CA TYR A 46 -0.71 -8.64 -23.77
C TYR A 46 -0.03 -10.01 -23.60
N GLU A 47 1.30 -10.05 -23.55
CA GLU A 47 2.10 -11.25 -23.29
C GLU A 47 2.21 -11.59 -21.79
N LEU A 48 1.82 -10.68 -20.91
CA LEU A 48 1.69 -10.98 -19.47
C LEU A 48 0.65 -12.08 -19.24
N ASP A 49 0.88 -12.89 -18.21
CA ASP A 49 -0.17 -13.79 -17.77
C ASP A 49 -1.35 -13.02 -17.16
N LYS A 50 -2.49 -13.71 -16.99
CA LYS A 50 -3.75 -13.08 -16.58
C LYS A 50 -3.67 -12.36 -15.23
N GLU A 51 -3.01 -12.99 -14.27
CA GLU A 51 -2.80 -12.47 -12.91
C GLU A 51 -1.91 -11.22 -12.93
N ASP A 52 -0.89 -11.17 -13.79
CA ASP A 52 -0.04 -9.99 -13.93
C ASP A 52 -0.73 -8.83 -14.65
N GLN A 53 -1.62 -9.11 -15.61
CA GLN A 53 -2.44 -8.08 -16.26
C GLN A 53 -3.46 -7.47 -15.30
N GLU A 54 -3.98 -8.29 -14.38
CA GLU A 54 -4.81 -7.83 -13.26
C GLU A 54 -4.00 -6.94 -12.31
N LEU A 55 -2.82 -7.39 -11.88
CA LEU A 55 -1.93 -6.64 -11.01
C LEU A 55 -1.48 -5.30 -11.63
N ALA A 56 -1.24 -5.26 -12.94
CA ALA A 56 -0.96 -4.01 -13.66
C ALA A 56 -2.15 -3.01 -13.66
N SER A 57 -3.36 -3.47 -13.30
CA SER A 57 -4.55 -2.64 -13.13
C SER A 57 -4.67 -2.04 -11.72
N ASP A 58 -3.76 -2.37 -10.81
CA ASP A 58 -3.70 -1.84 -9.44
C ASP A 58 -2.80 -0.61 -9.27
N ILE A 59 -2.18 -0.10 -10.33
CA ILE A 59 -1.38 1.13 -10.26
C ILE A 59 -2.26 2.26 -9.69
N ALA A 60 -1.87 2.76 -8.51
CA ALA A 60 -2.64 3.76 -7.79
C ALA A 60 -2.47 5.15 -8.43
N TYR A 61 -3.55 5.94 -8.42
CA TYR A 61 -3.44 7.36 -8.81
C TYR A 61 -2.48 8.09 -7.85
N ASN A 62 -1.80 9.12 -8.35
CA ASN A 62 -0.78 9.91 -7.66
C ASN A 62 0.45 9.12 -7.18
N VAL A 63 0.64 7.87 -7.60
CA VAL A 63 1.90 7.17 -7.32
C VAL A 63 3.03 7.83 -8.12
N LYS A 64 4.15 8.11 -7.46
CA LYS A 64 5.36 8.59 -8.15
C LYS A 64 6.05 7.42 -8.84
N TYR A 65 6.45 7.61 -10.08
CA TYR A 65 7.19 6.63 -10.86
C TYR A 65 8.43 7.28 -11.47
N GLN A 66 9.44 6.46 -11.79
CA GLN A 66 10.74 6.91 -12.27
C GLN A 66 10.94 6.48 -13.71
N ILE A 67 11.41 7.39 -14.57
CA ILE A 67 11.86 7.10 -15.94
C ILE A 67 13.35 7.43 -16.04
N LEU A 68 14.15 6.44 -16.45
CA LEU A 68 15.54 6.62 -16.84
C LEU A 68 15.58 6.88 -18.36
N LYS A 69 16.23 7.95 -18.77
CA LYS A 69 16.42 8.31 -20.18
C LYS A 69 17.90 8.40 -20.53
N ASP A 70 18.22 8.03 -21.78
CA ASP A 70 19.52 8.30 -22.38
C ASP A 70 19.68 9.78 -22.80
N GLU A 71 20.86 10.12 -23.33
CA GLU A 71 21.18 11.47 -23.81
C GLU A 71 20.27 11.94 -24.95
N ASN A 72 19.64 11.01 -25.68
CA ASN A 72 18.72 11.29 -26.78
C ASN A 72 17.25 11.34 -26.32
N ASN A 73 17.00 11.35 -25.01
CA ASN A 73 15.68 11.24 -24.38
C ASN A 73 14.93 9.92 -24.65
N ASN A 74 15.62 8.87 -25.11
CA ASN A 74 15.01 7.55 -25.22
C ASN A 74 14.88 6.93 -23.84
N ILE A 75 13.75 6.25 -23.60
CA ILE A 75 13.49 5.57 -22.32
C ILE A 75 14.32 4.29 -22.23
N GLU A 76 15.24 4.24 -21.28
CA GLU A 76 16.05 3.05 -20.96
C GLU A 76 15.36 2.16 -19.93
N GLN A 77 14.70 2.78 -18.95
CA GLN A 77 14.03 2.07 -17.86
C GLN A 77 12.84 2.87 -17.32
N VAL A 78 11.80 2.18 -16.85
CA VAL A 78 10.69 2.74 -16.08
C VAL A 78 10.44 1.86 -14.86
N LEU A 79 10.30 2.50 -13.69
CA LEU A 79 9.90 1.86 -12.44
C LEU A 79 8.56 2.44 -11.97
N ILE A 80 7.49 1.65 -12.02
CA ILE A 80 6.13 2.05 -11.64
C ILE A 80 5.70 1.25 -10.41
N PRO A 81 5.62 1.87 -9.22
CA PRO A 81 5.19 1.17 -8.02
C PRO A 81 3.71 0.77 -8.09
N ILE A 82 3.41 -0.46 -7.69
CA ILE A 82 2.03 -0.99 -7.58
C ILE A 82 1.63 -1.15 -6.11
N SER A 83 2.61 -1.46 -5.27
CA SER A 83 2.49 -1.48 -3.82
C SER A 83 3.77 -0.95 -3.19
N ASP A 84 3.80 -0.86 -1.86
CA ASP A 84 5.03 -0.53 -1.13
C ASP A 84 6.17 -1.54 -1.38
N ASP A 85 5.84 -2.77 -1.81
CA ASP A 85 6.77 -3.89 -1.87
C ASP A 85 7.08 -4.35 -3.29
N LEU A 86 6.27 -3.95 -4.27
CA LEU A 86 6.37 -4.43 -5.66
C LEU A 86 6.15 -3.30 -6.66
N GLN A 87 6.94 -3.32 -7.74
CA GLN A 87 6.86 -2.37 -8.84
C GLN A 87 6.93 -3.08 -10.20
N ILE A 88 6.31 -2.48 -11.20
CA ILE A 88 6.53 -2.81 -12.61
C ILE A 88 7.89 -2.23 -13.01
N HIS A 89 8.71 -3.06 -13.63
CA HIS A 89 10.00 -2.69 -14.18
C HIS A 89 9.97 -2.94 -15.68
N ILE A 90 9.95 -1.85 -16.45
CA ILE A 90 10.09 -1.87 -17.90
C ILE A 90 11.52 -1.45 -18.20
N TYR A 91 12.28 -2.22 -18.99
CA TYR A 91 13.66 -1.87 -19.32
C TYR A 91 14.07 -2.43 -20.67
N LYS A 92 15.08 -1.82 -21.31
CA LYS A 92 15.71 -2.39 -22.49
C LYS A 92 16.70 -3.49 -22.12
N ASP A 93 16.58 -4.65 -22.73
CA ASP A 93 17.49 -5.77 -22.55
C ASP A 93 18.81 -5.55 -23.32
N LYS A 94 19.70 -6.56 -23.29
CA LYS A 94 20.98 -6.52 -24.00
C LYS A 94 20.85 -6.39 -25.53
N ASN A 95 19.68 -6.70 -26.09
CA ASN A 95 19.38 -6.59 -27.51
C ASN A 95 18.62 -5.29 -27.83
N ASN A 96 18.55 -4.35 -26.88
CA ASN A 96 17.84 -3.08 -27.00
C ASN A 96 16.31 -3.27 -27.18
N GLN A 97 15.76 -4.41 -26.76
CA GLN A 97 14.33 -4.70 -26.79
C GLN A 97 13.72 -4.43 -25.42
N TYR A 98 12.55 -3.80 -25.38
CA TYR A 98 11.84 -3.62 -24.11
C TYR A 98 11.39 -4.95 -23.53
N THR A 99 11.56 -5.09 -22.23
CA THR A 99 11.07 -6.18 -21.39
C THR A 99 10.26 -5.58 -20.25
N LEU A 100 9.22 -6.29 -19.80
CA LEU A 100 8.41 -5.91 -18.64
C LEU A 100 8.42 -7.05 -17.62
N THR A 101 8.74 -6.73 -16.37
CA THR A 101 8.72 -7.67 -15.24
C THR A 101 8.21 -6.99 -13.97
N PHE A 102 7.95 -7.79 -12.92
CA PHE A 102 7.59 -7.30 -11.59
C PHE A 102 8.76 -7.56 -10.64
N THR A 103 9.31 -6.49 -10.06
CA THR A 103 10.47 -6.57 -9.15
C THR A 103 10.11 -6.03 -7.77
N PRO A 104 10.72 -6.54 -6.69
CA PRO A 104 10.59 -5.96 -5.38
C PRO A 104 11.08 -4.51 -5.37
N VAL A 105 10.41 -3.66 -4.60
CA VAL A 105 10.91 -2.32 -4.33
C VAL A 105 12.03 -2.42 -3.29
N SER A 106 13.20 -1.85 -3.60
CA SER A 106 14.28 -1.73 -2.63
C SER A 106 14.02 -0.54 -1.70
N TYR A 107 13.88 -0.81 -0.41
CA TYR A 107 13.73 0.18 0.64
C TYR A 107 14.40 -0.32 1.94
N GLN A 108 14.70 0.62 2.82
CA GLN A 108 15.15 0.37 4.19
C GLN A 108 13.94 0.42 5.13
N LYS A 109 13.97 -0.37 6.21
CA LYS A 109 12.96 -0.32 7.27
C LYS A 109 13.62 0.19 8.54
N ASP A 110 13.02 1.20 9.13
CA ASP A 110 13.49 1.80 10.36
C ASP A 110 12.40 1.74 11.42
N ASP A 111 12.78 1.19 12.56
CA ASP A 111 12.01 1.24 13.79
C ASP A 111 12.34 2.53 14.53
N ARG A 112 11.31 3.27 14.91
CA ARG A 112 11.43 4.59 15.53
C ARG A 112 10.50 4.71 16.72
N ILE A 113 10.97 5.42 17.75
CA ILE A 113 10.22 5.72 18.96
C ILE A 113 10.15 7.22 19.08
N LEU A 114 8.94 7.78 19.12
CA LEU A 114 8.70 9.19 19.39
C LEU A 114 7.98 9.31 20.72
N HIS A 115 8.53 10.11 21.63
CA HIS A 115 7.93 10.42 22.92
C HIS A 115 7.81 11.93 23.08
N LEU A 116 6.63 12.42 23.48
CA LEU A 116 6.41 13.84 23.72
C LEU A 116 5.35 14.11 24.78
N THR A 117 5.53 15.25 25.44
CA THR A 117 4.51 15.87 26.30
C THR A 117 3.62 16.79 25.46
N VAL A 118 2.31 16.64 25.58
CA VAL A 118 1.31 17.44 24.86
C VAL A 118 1.36 18.90 25.31
N LYS A 119 1.42 19.81 24.34
CA LYS A 119 1.42 21.27 24.52
C LYS A 119 0.15 21.90 23.96
N ASN A 120 -0.29 21.44 22.78
CA ASN A 120 -1.44 21.97 22.08
C ASN A 120 -2.49 20.88 21.87
N SER A 121 -2.20 19.93 20.98
CA SER A 121 -3.08 18.81 20.68
C SER A 121 -2.24 17.64 20.19
N ALA A 122 -2.71 16.42 20.45
CA ALA A 122 -2.01 15.19 20.05
C ALA A 122 -1.56 15.22 18.59
N TYR A 123 -2.45 15.60 17.67
CA TYR A 123 -2.15 15.62 16.24
C TYR A 123 -1.06 16.66 15.90
N GLN A 124 -1.24 17.89 16.39
CA GLN A 124 -0.35 19.00 16.07
C GLN A 124 1.04 18.77 16.64
N ASP A 125 1.13 18.34 17.89
CA ASP A 125 2.43 18.16 18.56
C ASP A 125 3.22 17.00 17.94
N VAL A 126 2.55 15.89 17.57
CA VAL A 126 3.21 14.81 16.81
C VAL A 126 3.68 15.29 15.44
N TYR A 127 2.88 16.11 14.74
CA TYR A 127 3.27 16.66 13.45
C TYR A 127 4.46 17.62 13.57
N GLU A 128 4.48 18.50 14.56
CA GLU A 128 5.56 19.46 14.78
C GLU A 128 6.87 18.76 15.14
N GLU A 129 6.81 17.76 16.03
CA GLU A 129 7.98 17.00 16.46
C GLU A 129 8.54 16.11 15.34
N SER A 130 7.68 15.40 14.61
CA SER A 130 8.11 14.44 13.58
C SER A 130 8.25 15.02 12.17
N GLY A 131 7.64 16.17 11.88
CA GLY A 131 7.47 16.67 10.51
C GLY A 131 6.49 15.85 9.67
N SER A 132 5.84 14.83 10.25
CA SER A 132 5.14 13.78 9.51
C SER A 132 3.64 13.80 9.75
N SER A 133 2.89 14.36 8.79
CA SER A 133 1.42 14.34 8.83
C SER A 133 0.85 12.93 8.69
N THR A 134 1.61 12.00 8.11
CA THR A 134 1.27 10.59 7.99
C THR A 134 1.37 9.89 9.35
N LEU A 135 2.41 10.18 10.14
CA LEU A 135 2.55 9.64 11.51
C LEU A 135 1.41 10.13 12.41
N ALA A 136 1.12 11.43 12.41
CA ALA A 136 0.05 12.01 13.22
C ALA A 136 -1.32 11.40 12.87
N ARG A 137 -1.60 11.17 11.57
CA ARG A 137 -2.82 10.47 11.13
C ARG A 137 -2.82 9.00 11.53
N ALA A 138 -1.68 8.32 11.45
CA ALA A 138 -1.55 6.92 11.83
C ALA A 138 -1.82 6.73 13.34
N MET A 139 -1.34 7.63 14.19
CA MET A 139 -1.67 7.66 15.62
C MET A 139 -3.17 7.84 15.84
N VAL A 140 -3.78 8.90 15.28
CA VAL A 140 -5.21 9.15 15.48
C VAL A 140 -6.06 7.97 15.01
N ARG A 141 -5.65 7.29 13.93
CA ARG A 141 -6.29 6.08 13.42
C ARG A 141 -6.21 4.92 14.42
N ALA A 142 -5.03 4.66 14.98
CA ALA A 142 -4.82 3.56 15.94
C ALA A 142 -5.77 3.66 17.15
N PHE A 143 -6.12 4.89 17.54
CA PHE A 143 -6.97 5.21 18.69
C PHE A 143 -8.42 5.59 18.37
N LYS A 144 -8.81 5.63 17.09
CA LYS A 144 -9.99 6.34 16.55
C LYS A 144 -11.32 6.10 17.28
N ARG A 145 -11.48 4.98 17.98
CA ARG A 145 -12.67 4.67 18.79
C ARG A 145 -12.39 4.19 20.21
N SER A 146 -11.13 4.01 20.59
CA SER A 146 -10.74 3.73 21.98
C SER A 146 -10.55 5.01 22.78
N VAL A 147 -10.12 6.09 22.12
CA VAL A 147 -9.78 7.36 22.76
C VAL A 147 -10.50 8.51 22.06
N ASN A 148 -11.07 9.41 22.86
CA ASN A 148 -11.51 10.72 22.40
C ASN A 148 -10.40 11.75 22.65
N PHE A 149 -9.62 12.05 21.61
CA PHE A 149 -8.51 13.01 21.68
C PHE A 149 -8.92 14.42 22.11
N ARG A 150 -10.21 14.77 22.12
CA ARG A 150 -10.67 16.06 22.68
C ARG A 150 -10.47 16.17 24.19
N ASN A 151 -10.29 15.03 24.87
CA ASN A 151 -10.10 14.98 26.32
C ASN A 151 -8.62 15.10 26.72
N ILE A 152 -7.70 15.13 25.76
CA ILE A 152 -6.27 15.25 26.04
C ILE A 152 -5.98 16.66 26.58
N GLN A 153 -5.10 16.74 27.57
CA GLN A 153 -4.73 17.96 28.26
C GLN A 153 -3.24 18.26 28.06
N LYS A 154 -2.87 19.51 28.29
CA LYS A 154 -1.46 19.89 28.36
C LYS A 154 -0.78 19.15 29.51
N GLY A 155 0.36 18.53 29.22
CA GLY A 155 1.09 17.69 30.18
C GLY A 155 0.78 16.20 30.08
N ASP A 156 -0.24 15.79 29.33
CA ASP A 156 -0.43 14.37 29.00
C ASP A 156 0.72 13.89 28.09
N GLU A 157 1.18 12.66 28.29
CA GLU A 157 2.27 12.07 27.51
C GLU A 157 1.79 11.22 26.32
N ILE A 158 2.56 11.23 25.24
CA ILE A 158 2.34 10.39 24.05
C ILE A 158 3.62 9.65 23.74
N THR A 159 3.52 8.33 23.52
CA THR A 159 4.63 7.49 23.05
C THR A 159 4.18 6.67 21.85
N LEU A 160 4.92 6.77 20.74
CA LEU A 160 4.67 6.04 19.50
C LEU A 160 5.90 5.18 19.17
N TYR A 161 5.72 3.87 19.10
CA TYR A 161 6.69 2.96 18.50
C TYR A 161 6.17 2.51 17.13
N TYR A 162 6.90 2.84 16.07
CA TYR A 162 6.44 2.68 14.70
C TYR A 162 7.55 2.24 13.77
N GLU A 163 7.17 1.52 12.72
CA GLU A 163 8.02 1.18 11.58
C GLU A 163 7.69 2.12 10.42
N GLN A 164 8.74 2.66 9.78
CA GLN A 164 8.61 3.37 8.52
C GLN A 164 9.56 2.78 7.48
N LYS A 165 9.17 2.85 6.20
CA LYS A 165 10.07 2.47 5.10
C LYS A 165 10.71 3.71 4.52
N ARG A 166 11.95 3.59 4.05
CA ARG A 166 12.67 4.65 3.36
C ARG A 166 13.24 4.18 2.02
N ARG A 167 13.03 4.96 0.97
CA ARG A 167 13.62 4.74 -0.36
C ARG A 167 14.37 5.99 -0.76
N MET A 168 15.67 5.85 -1.06
CA MET A 168 16.55 6.96 -1.44
C MET A 168 16.50 8.13 -0.43
N GLY A 169 16.56 7.80 0.87
CA GLY A 169 16.52 8.78 1.95
C GLY A 169 15.14 9.38 2.26
N ARG A 170 14.10 9.06 1.49
CA ARG A 170 12.75 9.60 1.64
C ARG A 170 11.79 8.58 2.23
N LEU A 171 10.75 9.04 2.94
CA LEU A 171 9.65 8.19 3.39
C LEU A 171 9.01 7.45 2.21
N TRP A 172 8.79 6.15 2.37
CA TRP A 172 8.23 5.25 1.38
C TRP A 172 7.03 4.51 1.95
N GLY A 173 5.89 4.55 1.26
CA GLY A 173 4.67 3.88 1.72
C GLY A 173 4.10 4.45 3.03
N ASP A 174 3.26 3.65 3.69
CA ASP A 174 2.60 4.02 4.94
C ASP A 174 3.45 3.72 6.19
N ILE A 175 3.26 4.53 7.23
CA ILE A 175 3.80 4.30 8.57
C ILE A 175 2.93 3.27 9.30
N THR A 176 3.60 2.27 9.88
CA THR A 176 2.96 1.21 10.66
C THR A 176 3.23 1.44 12.15
N ILE A 177 2.19 1.83 12.91
CA ILE A 177 2.28 1.88 14.37
C ILE A 177 2.37 0.44 14.89
N LYS A 178 3.43 0.13 15.63
CA LYS A 178 3.61 -1.16 16.33
C LYS A 178 2.95 -1.11 17.70
N MET A 179 3.23 -0.05 18.45
CA MET A 179 2.61 0.26 19.74
C MET A 179 2.39 1.77 19.82
N ALA A 180 1.28 2.19 20.42
CA ALA A 180 1.12 3.58 20.82
C ALA A 180 0.48 3.67 22.20
N SER A 181 0.93 4.66 22.96
CA SER A 181 0.45 4.99 24.29
C SER A 181 0.10 6.46 24.35
N VAL A 182 -1.07 6.78 24.90
CA VAL A 182 -1.53 8.15 25.12
C VAL A 182 -2.09 8.23 26.54
N GLU A 183 -1.54 9.15 27.34
CA GLU A 183 -2.11 9.50 28.63
C GLU A 183 -3.31 10.43 28.44
N ILE A 184 -4.40 10.18 29.17
CA ILE A 184 -5.55 11.07 29.23
C ILE A 184 -6.04 11.12 30.66
N ASN A 185 -5.99 12.30 31.27
CA ASN A 185 -6.40 12.50 32.67
C ASN A 185 -5.71 11.50 33.62
N LYS A 186 -4.38 11.30 33.46
CA LYS A 186 -3.58 10.34 34.24
C LYS A 186 -3.90 8.85 34.00
N ASN A 187 -4.71 8.53 33.00
CA ASN A 187 -4.97 7.15 32.60
C ASN A 187 -4.27 6.88 31.26
N ILE A 188 -3.39 5.90 31.26
CA ILE A 188 -2.66 5.48 30.06
C ILE A 188 -3.57 4.59 29.21
N GLN A 189 -3.71 4.93 27.93
CA GLN A 189 -4.42 4.15 26.93
C GLN A 189 -3.42 3.61 25.91
N GLU A 190 -3.39 2.30 25.74
CA GLU A 190 -2.41 1.63 24.88
C GLU A 190 -3.10 0.86 23.77
N VAL A 191 -2.45 0.83 22.62
CA VAL A 191 -2.87 0.05 21.45
C VAL A 191 -1.67 -0.66 20.87
N PHE A 192 -1.87 -1.90 20.44
CA PHE A 192 -0.84 -2.76 19.89
C PHE A 192 -1.27 -3.29 18.53
N SER A 193 -0.39 -3.21 17.54
CA SER A 193 -0.63 -3.78 16.22
C SER A 193 -0.23 -5.25 16.18
N TYR A 194 -1.09 -6.09 15.62
CA TYR A 194 -0.82 -7.49 15.34
C TYR A 194 -1.54 -7.92 14.06
N ASN A 195 -0.78 -8.39 13.07
CA ASN A 195 -1.28 -8.70 11.72
C ASN A 195 -2.10 -7.55 11.11
N ASP A 196 -1.56 -6.33 11.17
CA ASP A 196 -2.14 -5.08 10.64
C ASP A 196 -3.46 -4.63 11.28
N ILE A 197 -3.82 -5.17 12.45
CA ILE A 197 -5.00 -4.80 13.23
C ILE A 197 -4.58 -4.30 14.61
N PHE A 198 -5.26 -3.28 15.14
CA PHE A 198 -5.05 -2.78 16.49
C PHE A 198 -5.89 -3.52 17.53
N TYR A 199 -5.24 -3.93 18.62
CA TYR A 199 -5.83 -4.58 19.78
C TYR A 199 -5.50 -3.80 21.06
N ASP A 200 -6.35 -3.94 22.07
CA ASP A 200 -5.96 -3.59 23.44
C ASP A 200 -5.02 -4.65 24.04
N ARG A 201 -4.49 -4.37 25.24
CA ARG A 201 -3.60 -5.27 25.97
C ARG A 201 -4.18 -6.68 26.21
N ASN A 202 -5.51 -6.82 26.23
CA ASN A 202 -6.19 -8.11 26.45
C ASN A 202 -6.37 -8.91 25.15
N GLY A 203 -6.01 -8.34 24.00
CA GLY A 203 -6.19 -8.94 22.69
C GLY A 203 -7.58 -8.70 22.11
N LYS A 204 -8.32 -7.69 22.58
CA LYS A 204 -9.62 -7.30 22.02
C LYS A 204 -9.42 -6.27 20.92
N GLU A 205 -9.99 -6.55 19.76
CA GLU A 205 -9.89 -5.72 18.56
C GLU A 205 -10.54 -4.34 18.74
N LEU A 206 -9.77 -3.30 18.44
CA LEU A 206 -10.16 -1.89 18.58
C LEU A 206 -10.74 -1.30 17.30
N GLU A 207 -10.41 -1.85 16.14
CA GLU A 207 -11.00 -1.44 14.86
C GLU A 207 -12.46 -1.92 14.75
N ASN A 208 -13.39 -1.01 14.40
CA ASN A 208 -14.83 -1.33 14.24
C ASN A 208 -15.26 -1.50 12.79
N PHE A 209 -14.34 -1.48 11.82
CA PHE A 209 -14.73 -1.59 10.42
C PHE A 209 -14.89 -3.05 10.02
N LEU A 210 -16.07 -3.61 10.33
CA LEU A 210 -16.41 -4.99 10.00
C LEU A 210 -16.99 -5.07 8.59
N LEU A 211 -16.30 -5.79 7.73
CA LEU A 211 -16.81 -6.20 6.43
C LEU A 211 -17.47 -7.58 6.55
N ILE A 212 -18.58 -7.81 5.85
CA ILE A 212 -19.15 -9.15 5.69
C ILE A 212 -18.61 -9.81 4.43
N LYS A 213 -18.74 -11.13 4.36
CA LYS A 213 -18.42 -11.89 3.14
C LYS A 213 -19.28 -11.36 1.97
N PRO A 214 -18.68 -10.97 0.83
CA PRO A 214 -19.39 -10.32 -0.25
C PRO A 214 -20.14 -11.29 -1.18
N VAL A 215 -19.84 -12.59 -1.10
CA VAL A 215 -20.39 -13.60 -2.02
C VAL A 215 -20.54 -14.94 -1.31
N ASN A 216 -21.51 -15.73 -1.73
CA ASN A 216 -21.56 -17.15 -1.38
C ASN A 216 -20.63 -17.92 -2.32
N TYR A 217 -19.58 -18.53 -1.80
CA TYR A 217 -18.52 -19.16 -2.59
C TYR A 217 -18.31 -20.62 -2.21
N THR A 218 -17.67 -21.37 -3.11
CA THR A 218 -17.35 -22.80 -2.90
C THR A 218 -16.03 -22.98 -2.18
N ARG A 219 -15.00 -22.25 -2.60
CA ARG A 219 -13.67 -22.19 -1.99
C ARG A 219 -12.99 -20.86 -2.28
N ILE A 220 -11.95 -20.54 -1.51
CA ILE A 220 -10.97 -19.50 -1.89
C ILE A 220 -10.03 -20.14 -2.91
N SER A 221 -10.01 -19.65 -4.15
CA SER A 221 -9.13 -20.15 -5.20
C SER A 221 -7.73 -19.55 -5.13
N SER A 222 -7.62 -18.28 -4.73
CA SER A 222 -6.35 -17.58 -4.54
C SER A 222 -6.43 -16.65 -3.32
N PRO A 223 -5.55 -16.81 -2.31
CA PRO A 223 -5.48 -15.91 -1.16
C PRO A 223 -4.70 -14.63 -1.46
N PHE A 224 -4.81 -13.64 -0.58
CA PHE A 224 -4.03 -12.40 -0.64
C PHE A 224 -2.53 -12.65 -0.44
N SER A 225 -1.70 -11.92 -1.19
CA SER A 225 -0.24 -11.85 -1.00
C SER A 225 0.35 -10.56 -1.55
N THR A 226 1.27 -9.92 -0.81
CA THR A 226 1.86 -8.62 -1.19
C THR A 226 3.05 -8.74 -2.14
N ALA A 227 3.88 -9.77 -1.97
CA ALA A 227 4.97 -10.16 -2.87
C ALA A 227 5.50 -11.54 -2.43
N ARG A 228 5.16 -12.61 -3.16
CA ARG A 228 5.68 -13.96 -2.93
C ARG A 228 6.54 -14.38 -4.10
N TYR A 229 7.77 -14.83 -3.82
CA TYR A 229 8.60 -15.45 -4.85
C TYR A 229 7.98 -16.76 -5.31
N HIS A 230 7.70 -16.86 -6.60
CA HIS A 230 7.18 -18.08 -7.23
C HIS A 230 8.36 -18.95 -7.67
N PRO A 231 8.61 -20.11 -7.04
CA PRO A 231 9.84 -20.88 -7.27
C PRO A 231 9.98 -21.44 -8.69
N ILE A 232 8.85 -21.80 -9.33
CA ILE A 232 8.84 -22.35 -10.71
C ILE A 232 9.04 -21.24 -11.75
N LEU A 233 8.23 -20.19 -11.69
CA LEU A 233 8.31 -19.02 -12.58
C LEU A 233 9.51 -18.10 -12.30
N LYS A 234 10.23 -18.35 -11.19
CA LYS A 234 11.40 -17.58 -10.72
C LYS A 234 11.19 -16.06 -10.69
N ARG A 235 9.99 -15.63 -10.28
CA ARG A 235 9.60 -14.22 -10.23
C ARG A 235 8.70 -13.93 -9.03
N TYR A 236 8.67 -12.67 -8.59
CA TYR A 236 7.76 -12.23 -7.54
C TYR A 236 6.36 -12.06 -8.10
N ARG A 237 5.36 -12.53 -7.35
CA ARG A 237 3.95 -12.35 -7.66
C ARG A 237 3.22 -11.79 -6.46
N ALA A 238 2.35 -10.82 -6.71
CA ALA A 238 1.39 -10.34 -5.74
C ALA A 238 -0.02 -10.72 -6.19
N HIS A 239 -0.89 -10.91 -5.22
CA HIS A 239 -2.32 -10.99 -5.43
C HIS A 239 -2.97 -10.08 -4.39
N LEU A 240 -3.36 -8.88 -4.82
CA LEU A 240 -3.78 -7.78 -3.94
C LEU A 240 -5.28 -7.87 -3.55
N GLY A 241 -5.84 -9.08 -3.57
CA GLY A 241 -7.19 -9.40 -3.15
C GLY A 241 -7.35 -10.86 -2.77
N ILE A 242 -8.60 -11.33 -2.70
CA ILE A 242 -8.95 -12.74 -2.52
C ILE A 242 -9.89 -13.16 -3.64
N ASP A 243 -9.62 -14.31 -4.23
CA ASP A 243 -10.49 -14.89 -5.24
C ASP A 243 -11.45 -15.89 -4.61
N TYR A 244 -12.73 -15.56 -4.68
CA TYR A 244 -13.82 -16.42 -4.27
C TYR A 244 -14.41 -17.15 -5.46
N ALA A 245 -14.14 -18.45 -5.59
CA ALA A 245 -14.68 -19.28 -6.66
C ALA A 245 -16.20 -19.47 -6.48
N ALA A 246 -16.98 -18.97 -7.43
CA ALA A 246 -18.44 -19.01 -7.41
C ALA A 246 -19.00 -19.06 -8.84
N PRO A 247 -20.14 -19.74 -9.09
CA PRO A 247 -20.72 -19.79 -10.43
C PRO A 247 -21.09 -18.40 -10.98
N THR A 248 -20.99 -18.24 -12.30
CA THR A 248 -21.47 -17.03 -12.99
C THR A 248 -22.93 -16.75 -12.61
N GLY A 249 -23.24 -15.49 -12.34
CA GLY A 249 -24.58 -15.06 -11.92
C GLY A 249 -24.82 -15.14 -10.41
N THR A 250 -23.87 -15.64 -9.61
CA THR A 250 -23.98 -15.59 -8.14
C THR A 250 -24.06 -14.13 -7.67
N PRO A 251 -25.03 -13.75 -6.81
CA PRO A 251 -25.13 -12.37 -6.33
C PRO A 251 -23.90 -11.94 -5.52
N VAL A 252 -23.36 -10.77 -5.86
CA VAL A 252 -22.30 -10.08 -5.14
C VAL A 252 -22.92 -8.95 -4.33
N LYS A 253 -22.61 -8.91 -3.05
CA LYS A 253 -23.13 -7.97 -2.06
C LYS A 253 -22.04 -7.00 -1.62
N SER A 254 -22.43 -5.77 -1.30
CA SER A 254 -21.55 -4.81 -0.65
C SER A 254 -21.10 -5.36 0.72
N ALA A 255 -19.80 -5.52 0.90
CA ALA A 255 -19.21 -6.02 2.14
C ALA A 255 -19.42 -5.06 3.32
N GLY A 256 -19.65 -3.76 3.06
CA GLY A 256 -19.92 -2.74 4.08
C GLY A 256 -20.86 -1.66 3.57
N LYS A 257 -21.39 -0.84 4.49
CA LYS A 257 -22.08 0.40 4.11
C LYS A 257 -21.07 1.37 3.50
N GLY A 258 -21.45 2.11 2.46
CA GLY A 258 -20.54 3.05 1.82
C GLY A 258 -21.15 3.79 0.66
N THR A 259 -20.28 4.40 -0.15
CA THR A 259 -20.63 5.11 -1.38
C THR A 259 -19.87 4.47 -2.53
N ILE A 260 -20.59 4.12 -3.60
CA ILE A 260 -19.96 3.61 -4.82
C ILE A 260 -19.14 4.73 -5.44
N ILE A 261 -17.85 4.49 -5.66
CA ILE A 261 -16.92 5.45 -6.27
C ILE A 261 -16.59 5.10 -7.72
N PHE A 262 -16.78 3.83 -8.12
CA PHE A 262 -16.56 3.38 -9.49
C PHE A 262 -17.53 2.25 -9.86
N VAL A 263 -18.07 2.31 -11.08
CA VAL A 263 -18.79 1.22 -11.76
C VAL A 263 -18.40 1.27 -13.22
N GLY A 264 -17.82 0.20 -13.76
CA GLY A 264 -17.38 0.16 -15.14
C GLY A 264 -16.34 -0.92 -15.40
N THR A 265 -15.63 -0.82 -16.51
CA THR A 265 -14.54 -1.75 -16.87
C THR A 265 -13.17 -1.21 -16.46
N LYS A 266 -12.31 -2.03 -15.88
CA LYS A 266 -10.93 -1.66 -15.49
C LYS A 266 -9.92 -2.75 -15.88
N GLY A 267 -9.30 -2.61 -17.05
CA GLY A 267 -8.16 -3.45 -17.48
C GLY A 267 -8.37 -4.95 -17.23
N GLY A 268 -7.38 -5.58 -16.59
CA GLY A 268 -7.38 -7.00 -16.24
C GLY A 268 -8.52 -7.41 -15.31
N TYR A 269 -9.07 -6.51 -14.51
CA TYR A 269 -10.23 -6.81 -13.65
C TYR A 269 -11.55 -7.00 -14.40
N GLY A 270 -11.65 -6.55 -15.66
CA GLY A 270 -12.92 -6.56 -16.40
C GLY A 270 -13.94 -5.63 -15.75
N ASN A 271 -15.19 -6.07 -15.56
CA ASN A 271 -16.21 -5.28 -14.90
C ASN A 271 -15.97 -5.19 -13.39
N VAL A 272 -15.95 -3.96 -12.88
CA VAL A 272 -15.60 -3.63 -11.50
C VAL A 272 -16.65 -2.72 -10.86
N VAL A 273 -16.90 -2.96 -9.58
CA VAL A 273 -17.49 -1.98 -8.66
C VAL A 273 -16.44 -1.65 -7.60
N GLN A 274 -16.25 -0.37 -7.27
CA GLN A 274 -15.50 0.04 -6.09
C GLN A 274 -16.38 0.84 -5.14
N ILE A 275 -16.25 0.60 -3.84
CA ILE A 275 -17.06 1.21 -2.80
C ILE A 275 -16.14 1.80 -1.75
N LYS A 276 -16.24 3.10 -1.52
CA LYS A 276 -15.58 3.79 -0.41
C LYS A 276 -16.43 3.68 0.83
N HIS A 277 -15.78 3.35 1.93
CA HIS A 277 -16.39 3.20 3.23
C HIS A 277 -15.83 4.21 4.22
N ASP A 278 -16.34 4.16 5.46
CA ASP A 278 -15.77 4.94 6.56
C ASP A 278 -14.34 4.50 6.87
N ALA A 279 -13.62 5.31 7.64
CA ALA A 279 -12.27 5.01 8.14
C ALA A 279 -11.19 4.75 7.07
N GLY A 280 -11.42 5.15 5.83
CA GLY A 280 -10.42 5.08 4.76
C GLY A 280 -10.41 3.75 4.02
N TYR A 281 -11.36 2.86 4.31
CA TYR A 281 -11.47 1.60 3.59
C TYR A 281 -12.15 1.78 2.23
N THR A 282 -11.67 1.04 1.25
CA THR A 282 -12.29 0.86 -0.07
C THR A 282 -12.35 -0.62 -0.37
N THR A 283 -13.47 -1.10 -0.91
CA THR A 283 -13.59 -2.46 -1.43
C THR A 283 -13.70 -2.46 -2.95
N LEU A 284 -13.07 -3.44 -3.59
CA LEU A 284 -13.10 -3.67 -5.03
C LEU A 284 -13.73 -5.04 -5.31
N TYR A 285 -14.66 -5.09 -6.26
CA TYR A 285 -15.35 -6.30 -6.69
C TYR A 285 -15.16 -6.42 -8.19
N ALA A 286 -14.41 -7.44 -8.64
CA ALA A 286 -13.99 -7.59 -10.04
C ALA A 286 -14.51 -8.87 -10.70
N HIS A 287 -14.21 -9.00 -12.00
CA HIS A 287 -14.65 -10.06 -12.91
C HIS A 287 -16.17 -10.23 -13.01
N LEU A 288 -16.93 -9.15 -12.79
CA LEU A 288 -18.38 -9.20 -12.69
C LEU A 288 -19.04 -9.49 -14.05
N SER A 289 -20.06 -10.33 -14.11
CA SER A 289 -20.79 -10.57 -15.37
C SER A 289 -21.68 -9.39 -15.75
N ARG A 290 -22.34 -8.80 -14.74
CA ARG A 290 -23.21 -7.63 -14.87
C ARG A 290 -23.35 -6.90 -13.54
N PHE A 291 -23.70 -5.63 -13.61
CA PHE A 291 -24.00 -4.80 -12.45
C PHE A 291 -25.48 -4.95 -12.04
N ALA A 292 -25.79 -4.74 -10.77
CA ALA A 292 -27.15 -4.45 -10.35
C ALA A 292 -27.56 -3.04 -10.82
N LYS A 293 -28.78 -2.58 -10.49
CA LYS A 293 -29.22 -1.21 -10.78
C LYS A 293 -28.54 -0.22 -9.83
N ILE A 294 -27.26 0.07 -10.10
CA ILE A 294 -26.38 0.94 -9.33
C ILE A 294 -25.66 1.95 -10.21
N LYS A 295 -25.17 3.04 -9.62
CA LYS A 295 -24.34 4.05 -10.31
C LYS A 295 -23.29 4.66 -9.39
N SER A 296 -22.25 5.28 -9.96
CA SER A 296 -21.27 6.04 -9.17
C SER A 296 -21.94 7.17 -8.37
N GLY A 297 -21.44 7.43 -7.16
CA GLY A 297 -22.01 8.37 -6.18
C GLY A 297 -23.18 7.80 -5.36
N GLN A 298 -23.72 6.63 -5.70
CA GLN A 298 -24.82 6.03 -4.96
C GLN A 298 -24.36 5.46 -3.61
N LYS A 299 -25.12 5.75 -2.54
CA LYS A 299 -24.95 5.11 -1.24
C LYS A 299 -25.50 3.68 -1.26
N VAL A 300 -24.80 2.77 -0.61
CA VAL A 300 -25.19 1.36 -0.46
C VAL A 300 -25.11 0.92 0.98
N ASN A 301 -26.00 0.01 1.36
CA ASN A 301 -25.96 -0.64 2.67
C ASN A 301 -25.11 -1.92 2.62
N GLN A 302 -24.58 -2.32 3.77
CA GLN A 302 -23.96 -3.63 3.91
C GLN A 302 -24.95 -4.73 3.53
N GLY A 303 -24.51 -5.72 2.75
CA GLY A 303 -25.35 -6.83 2.29
C GLY A 303 -26.22 -6.52 1.07
N GLN A 304 -26.28 -5.26 0.61
CA GLN A 304 -27.01 -4.89 -0.60
C GLN A 304 -26.36 -5.53 -1.84
N ILE A 305 -27.17 -6.14 -2.71
CA ILE A 305 -26.69 -6.69 -4.00
C ILE A 305 -26.24 -5.53 -4.90
N ILE A 306 -25.01 -5.61 -5.38
CA ILE A 306 -24.37 -4.59 -6.22
C ILE A 306 -24.04 -5.11 -7.61
N ALA A 307 -23.83 -6.43 -7.77
CA ALA A 307 -23.43 -7.03 -9.02
C ALA A 307 -23.62 -8.56 -8.98
N TYR A 308 -23.15 -9.24 -10.01
CA TYR A 308 -23.18 -10.69 -10.12
C TYR A 308 -21.84 -11.21 -10.61
N VAL A 309 -21.41 -12.35 -10.06
CA VAL A 309 -20.16 -13.03 -10.43
C VAL A 309 -20.11 -13.31 -11.92
N GLY A 310 -18.93 -13.24 -12.52
CA GLY A 310 -18.68 -13.57 -13.91
C GLY A 310 -17.25 -14.05 -14.11
N SER A 311 -16.73 -13.83 -15.32
CA SER A 311 -15.35 -14.12 -15.70
C SER A 311 -14.87 -13.08 -16.73
N THR A 312 -15.30 -11.83 -16.57
CA THR A 312 -14.89 -10.74 -17.47
C THR A 312 -13.47 -10.27 -17.15
N GLY A 313 -12.78 -9.69 -18.13
CA GLY A 313 -11.37 -9.32 -17.98
C GLY A 313 -10.47 -10.56 -18.04
N MET A 314 -9.34 -10.50 -17.36
CA MET A 314 -8.33 -11.54 -17.34
C MET A 314 -8.62 -12.56 -16.24
N SER A 315 -9.61 -13.42 -16.51
CA SER A 315 -10.08 -14.44 -15.59
C SER A 315 -9.88 -15.84 -16.20
N THR A 316 -9.51 -16.84 -15.38
CA THR A 316 -9.37 -18.25 -15.81
C THR A 316 -10.68 -19.03 -15.70
N GLY A 317 -11.64 -18.53 -14.95
CA GLY A 317 -12.97 -19.11 -14.78
C GLY A 317 -13.82 -18.29 -13.80
N PRO A 318 -15.10 -18.64 -13.60
CA PRO A 318 -16.00 -17.83 -12.79
C PRO A 318 -15.56 -17.69 -11.32
N HIS A 319 -15.30 -16.45 -10.90
CA HIS A 319 -14.96 -16.09 -9.53
C HIS A 319 -15.21 -14.60 -9.27
N LEU A 320 -15.23 -14.22 -7.98
CA LEU A 320 -15.14 -12.83 -7.56
C LEU A 320 -13.73 -12.57 -7.05
N HIS A 321 -12.99 -11.69 -7.71
CA HIS A 321 -11.83 -11.06 -7.08
C HIS A 321 -12.33 -9.95 -6.14
N PHE A 322 -11.95 -10.06 -4.86
CA PHE A 322 -12.34 -9.13 -3.81
C PHE A 322 -11.10 -8.47 -3.19
N GLY A 323 -10.89 -7.20 -3.51
CA GLY A 323 -9.82 -6.37 -2.95
C GLY A 323 -10.31 -5.52 -1.79
N VAL A 324 -9.47 -5.34 -0.77
CA VAL A 324 -9.69 -4.38 0.31
C VAL A 324 -8.49 -3.47 0.41
N TYR A 325 -8.73 -2.17 0.43
CA TYR A 325 -7.69 -1.16 0.49
C TYR A 325 -7.94 -0.25 1.69
N LEU A 326 -6.90 0.06 2.45
CA LEU A 326 -6.91 1.08 3.48
C LEU A 326 -6.03 2.24 2.99
N ASN A 327 -6.61 3.42 2.78
CA ASN A 327 -5.89 4.58 2.25
C ASN A 327 -5.10 4.28 0.95
N ASN A 328 -5.74 3.58 0.00
CA ASN A 328 -5.17 3.12 -1.27
C ASN A 328 -4.14 1.98 -1.18
N LYS A 329 -3.77 1.52 0.03
CA LYS A 329 -2.92 0.34 0.22
C LYS A 329 -3.76 -0.92 0.33
N ALA A 330 -3.48 -1.91 -0.52
CA ALA A 330 -4.13 -3.21 -0.44
C ALA A 330 -3.76 -3.91 0.89
N ILE A 331 -4.78 -4.40 1.59
CA ILE A 331 -4.64 -5.18 2.83
C ILE A 331 -5.32 -6.53 2.66
N ASN A 332 -4.90 -7.51 3.46
CA ASN A 332 -5.50 -8.83 3.40
C ASN A 332 -7.00 -8.77 3.79
N PRO A 333 -7.95 -9.09 2.88
CA PRO A 333 -9.37 -9.03 3.20
C PRO A 333 -9.78 -9.92 4.38
N THR A 334 -9.06 -11.02 4.67
CA THR A 334 -9.40 -11.87 5.84
C THR A 334 -9.16 -11.18 7.18
N SER A 335 -8.38 -10.10 7.22
CA SER A 335 -8.12 -9.35 8.46
C SER A 335 -9.36 -8.55 8.90
N VAL A 336 -10.21 -8.12 7.96
CA VAL A 336 -11.36 -7.24 8.24
C VAL A 336 -12.72 -7.82 7.86
N VAL A 337 -12.78 -8.89 7.06
CA VAL A 337 -14.03 -9.59 6.75
C VAL A 337 -14.40 -10.55 7.89
N LYS A 338 -15.24 -10.08 8.82
CA LYS A 338 -15.64 -10.80 10.04
C LYS A 338 -17.12 -10.57 10.38
N ILE A 339 -17.73 -11.54 11.06
CA ILE A 339 -19.14 -11.48 11.49
C ILE A 339 -19.31 -10.65 12.78
N ALA A 340 -18.27 -10.60 13.62
CA ALA A 340 -18.24 -9.84 14.85
C ALA A 340 -16.80 -9.42 15.19
N LYS A 341 -16.66 -8.47 16.12
CA LYS A 341 -15.37 -8.15 16.73
C LYS A 341 -14.76 -9.42 17.31
N SER A 342 -13.49 -9.63 17.03
CA SER A 342 -12.75 -10.77 17.55
C SER A 342 -11.93 -10.39 18.78
N GLU A 343 -11.81 -11.35 19.69
CA GLU A 343 -10.75 -11.37 20.70
C GLU A 343 -9.77 -12.45 20.27
N LEU A 344 -8.48 -12.17 20.33
CA LEU A 344 -7.45 -13.17 20.04
C LEU A 344 -7.57 -14.32 21.05
N LYS A 345 -7.45 -15.57 20.56
CA LYS A 345 -7.55 -16.78 21.39
C LYS A 345 -6.46 -17.79 21.02
N GLY A 346 -6.17 -18.69 21.96
CA GLY A 346 -5.25 -19.81 21.76
C GLY A 346 -3.86 -19.35 21.31
N LYS A 347 -3.34 -19.96 20.23
CA LYS A 347 -1.99 -19.70 19.71
C LYS A 347 -1.77 -18.22 19.34
N GLN A 348 -2.74 -17.59 18.69
CA GLN A 348 -2.64 -16.19 18.28
C GLN A 348 -2.55 -15.24 19.49
N LYS A 349 -3.30 -15.53 20.56
CA LYS A 349 -3.22 -14.73 21.80
C LYS A 349 -1.84 -14.80 22.43
N LYS A 350 -1.25 -16.01 22.48
CA LYS A 350 0.11 -16.20 23.02
C LYS A 350 1.18 -15.50 22.17
N GLU A 351 1.08 -15.56 20.85
CA GLU A 351 1.97 -14.83 19.94
C GLU A 351 1.84 -13.31 20.13
N PHE A 352 0.61 -12.83 20.31
CA PHE A 352 0.33 -11.43 20.58
C PHE A 352 0.91 -10.95 21.92
N GLU A 353 0.73 -11.71 23.00
CA GLU A 353 1.30 -11.41 24.32
C GLU A 353 2.84 -11.32 24.26
N ASN A 354 3.50 -12.25 23.56
CA ASN A 354 4.94 -12.17 23.34
C ASN A 354 5.35 -10.93 22.52
N THR A 355 4.51 -10.54 21.55
CA THR A 355 4.75 -9.34 20.72
C THR A 355 4.69 -8.07 21.57
N ILE A 356 3.70 -7.97 22.47
CA ILE A 356 3.57 -6.85 23.42
C ILE A 356 4.84 -6.73 24.26
N VAL A 357 5.29 -7.83 24.87
CA VAL A 357 6.50 -7.83 25.72
C VAL A 357 7.73 -7.32 24.95
N GLN A 358 7.87 -7.72 23.69
CA GLN A 358 8.96 -7.23 22.84
C GLN A 358 8.86 -5.72 22.60
N TYR A 359 7.67 -5.22 22.23
CA TYR A 359 7.46 -3.80 21.96
C TYR A 359 7.70 -2.93 23.19
N GLU A 360 7.16 -3.34 24.33
CA GLU A 360 7.33 -2.64 25.61
C GLU A 360 8.79 -2.59 26.03
N LYS A 361 9.51 -3.71 25.90
CA LYS A 361 10.94 -3.75 26.21
C LYS A 361 11.71 -2.73 25.38
N THR A 362 11.48 -2.68 24.07
CA THR A 362 12.16 -1.73 23.18
C THR A 362 11.82 -0.28 23.53
N VAL A 363 10.55 0.01 23.84
CA VAL A 363 10.12 1.35 24.27
C VAL A 363 10.74 1.74 25.60
N GLN A 364 10.72 0.85 26.60
CA GLN A 364 11.26 1.10 27.92
C GLN A 364 12.77 1.36 27.86
N GLU A 365 13.53 0.55 27.12
CA GLU A 365 14.97 0.76 26.91
C GLU A 365 15.26 2.13 26.30
N ALA A 366 14.48 2.57 25.31
CA ALA A 366 14.64 3.89 24.69
C ALA A 366 14.32 5.04 25.66
N LEU A 367 13.26 4.91 26.47
CA LEU A 367 12.89 5.92 27.46
C LEU A 367 13.91 6.01 28.61
N GLU A 368 14.38 4.88 29.13
CA GLU A 368 15.38 4.83 30.21
C GLU A 368 16.73 5.40 29.78
N THR A 369 17.14 5.12 28.53
CA THR A 369 18.38 5.66 27.95
C THR A 369 18.25 7.11 27.47
N HIS A 370 17.06 7.73 27.64
CA HIS A 370 16.76 9.08 27.16
C HIS A 370 17.11 9.24 25.68
N GLN A 371 16.81 8.20 24.88
CA GLN A 371 17.04 8.22 23.45
C GLN A 371 16.34 9.43 22.84
N PRO A 372 17.04 10.29 22.08
CA PRO A 372 16.42 11.46 21.49
C PRO A 372 15.35 11.05 20.48
N ASN A 373 14.34 11.91 20.33
CA ASN A 373 13.31 11.71 19.31
C ASN A 373 13.94 11.61 17.90
N PRO A 374 13.29 10.88 16.97
CA PRO A 374 13.78 10.75 15.61
C PRO A 374 13.89 12.12 14.95
N PRO A 375 14.87 12.31 14.04
CA PRO A 375 14.98 13.55 13.32
C PRO A 375 13.68 13.85 12.56
N ARG A 376 13.32 15.13 12.55
CA ARG A 376 12.17 15.64 11.82
C ARG A 376 12.28 15.25 10.33
N GLU A 377 11.18 14.80 9.75
CA GLU A 377 11.12 14.54 8.32
C GLU A 377 11.11 15.86 7.55
N GLU A 378 12.08 16.03 6.65
CA GLU A 378 12.22 17.18 5.76
C GLU A 378 11.84 16.77 4.33
N GLU A 379 10.97 17.54 3.68
CA GLU A 379 10.68 17.36 2.26
C GLU A 379 11.81 17.99 1.45
N PHE A 380 12.79 17.19 1.04
CA PHE A 380 13.81 17.63 0.09
C PHE A 380 13.20 17.72 -1.32
N GLU A 381 13.11 18.92 -1.88
CA GLU A 381 12.89 19.10 -3.33
C GLU A 381 14.00 18.39 -4.11
N ASN A 382 13.68 17.90 -5.32
CA ASN A 382 14.59 17.16 -6.19
C ASN A 382 15.78 18.03 -6.64
N TYR A 383 16.80 18.19 -5.81
CA TYR A 383 18.12 18.62 -6.26
C TYR A 383 19.01 17.39 -6.38
N ILE A 384 18.90 16.73 -7.53
CA ILE A 384 19.98 15.91 -8.06
C ILE A 384 20.41 16.63 -9.35
N GLU A 385 21.15 17.72 -9.21
CA GLU A 385 22.04 18.14 -10.29
C GLU A 385 23.27 17.23 -10.18
N PHE A 386 23.47 16.38 -11.18
CA PHE A 386 24.73 15.65 -11.36
C PHE A 386 25.73 16.51 -12.11
#